data_AF-A0ABD3AUY5-F1
#
_entry.id   AF-A0ABD3AUY5-F1
#
_cell.length_a   1.000
_cell.length_b   1.000
_cell.length_c   1.000
_cell.angle_alpha   90.00
_cell.angle_beta   90.00
_cell.angle_gamma   90.00
#
_symmetry.space_group_name_H-M   'P 1'
#
loop_
_entity.id
_entity.type
_entity.pdbx_description
1 polymer ?
#
loop_
_entity_poly.entity_id
_entity_poly.type
_entity_poly.pdbx_seq_one_letter_code
_entity_poly.pdbx_strand_id
1 'polypeptide(L)'
;MPSIYINSFLFQACEEIHQVGGHVLDKHILHDFASRLLEKVIGIYLDFLEDCHGSHVSEKGILQILLDLRFVADILSGGDISSNLVPSRVPKVKRLFRMMQDIHETKSVIRERLDCLVSRLSQRLDPIDWLTYEAYLWENERQSYLRHAVLFGFFVQLNRLYTDTAQKLSTNSESNIMCCSDVSRSKYLPISAPALSSRGPARASPSISVDDVSSRSSWNS
;
A
#
# COMPACT_ATOMS: atom_id res chain seq x y z
N MET A 1 14.98 -2.14 -1.27
CA MET A 1 14.29 -1.50 -0.12
C MET A 1 14.58 -0.01 -0.19
N PRO A 2 13.64 0.86 0.19
CA PRO A 2 13.89 2.30 0.26
C PRO A 2 15.01 2.59 1.27
N SER A 3 15.76 3.66 1.04
CA SER A 3 16.86 4.03 1.91
C SER A 3 16.37 4.40 3.31
N ILE A 4 17.25 4.20 4.28
CA ILE A 4 16.95 4.54 5.67
C ILE A 4 16.66 6.03 5.85
N TYR A 5 17.33 6.90 5.06
CA TYR A 5 17.12 8.34 5.09
C TYR A 5 15.69 8.71 4.68
N ILE A 6 15.18 8.12 3.61
CA ILE A 6 13.80 8.33 3.17
C ILE A 6 12.80 7.82 4.20
N ASN A 7 13.03 6.64 4.78
CA ASN A 7 12.15 6.10 5.80
C ASN A 7 12.12 6.97 7.05
N SER A 8 13.29 7.43 7.54
CA SER A 8 13.39 8.34 8.67
C SER A 8 12.73 9.68 8.38
N PHE A 9 12.90 10.22 7.18
CA PHE A 9 12.27 11.45 6.74
C PHE A 9 10.73 11.35 6.73
N LEU A 10 10.18 10.29 6.13
CA LEU A 10 8.73 10.05 6.11
C LEU A 10 8.18 9.78 7.52
N PHE A 11 8.96 9.11 8.37
CA PHE A 11 8.60 8.87 9.75
C PHE A 11 8.55 10.18 10.55
N GLN A 12 9.53 11.06 10.38
CA GLN A 12 9.50 12.39 11.01
C GLN A 12 8.28 13.19 10.55
N ALA A 13 7.97 13.17 9.25
CA ALA A 13 6.78 13.83 8.73
C ALA A 13 5.49 13.27 9.35
N CYS A 14 5.43 11.96 9.60
CA CYS A 14 4.34 11.34 10.33
C CYS A 14 4.30 11.77 11.80
N GLU A 15 5.46 11.88 12.47
CA GLU A 15 5.54 12.34 13.86
C GLU A 15 4.98 13.75 14.01
N GLU A 16 5.35 14.68 13.12
CA GLU A 16 4.81 16.05 13.12
C GLU A 16 3.28 16.05 12.97
N ILE A 17 2.74 15.20 12.09
CA ILE A 17 1.28 15.03 11.95
C ILE A 17 0.65 14.53 13.26
N HIS A 18 1.28 13.58 13.95
CA HIS A 18 0.79 13.09 15.23
C HIS A 18 0.81 14.16 16.31
N GLN A 19 1.88 14.96 16.38
CA GLN A 19 2.03 16.04 17.37
C GLN A 19 0.94 17.10 17.24
N VAL A 20 0.55 17.45 16.01
CA VAL A 20 -0.54 18.40 15.73
C VAL A 20 -1.93 17.78 15.94
N GLY A 21 -2.02 16.47 16.14
CA GLY A 21 -3.28 15.74 16.31
C GLY A 21 -3.85 15.30 14.97
N GLY A 22 -3.14 14.41 14.27
CA GLY A 22 -3.50 13.94 12.93
C GLY A 22 -4.92 13.39 12.74
N HIS A 23 -5.62 12.99 13.82
CA HIS A 23 -7.02 12.58 13.77
C HIS A 23 -8.02 13.74 13.64
N VAL A 24 -7.61 14.96 13.99
CA VAL A 24 -8.40 16.20 13.89
C VAL A 24 -8.16 16.90 12.55
N LEU A 25 -7.05 16.60 11.88
CA LEU A 25 -6.67 17.24 10.63
C LEU A 25 -7.59 16.82 9.47
N ASP A 26 -8.02 17.82 8.70
CA ASP A 26 -8.75 17.58 7.46
C ASP A 26 -7.81 16.96 6.40
N LYS A 27 -8.36 16.08 5.57
CA LYS A 27 -7.66 15.42 4.47
C LYS A 27 -7.05 16.43 3.50
N HIS A 28 -7.70 17.59 3.32
CA HIS A 28 -7.18 18.66 2.48
C HIS A 28 -5.85 19.23 2.99
N ILE A 29 -5.71 19.41 4.30
CA ILE A 29 -4.48 19.91 4.93
C ILE A 29 -3.36 18.87 4.80
N LEU A 30 -3.69 17.59 5.05
CA LEU A 30 -2.74 16.49 4.90
C LEU A 30 -2.26 16.35 3.44
N HIS A 31 -3.15 16.58 2.47
CA HIS A 31 -2.81 16.55 1.06
C HIS A 31 -1.92 17.73 0.65
N ASP A 32 -2.19 18.96 1.12
CA ASP A 32 -1.31 20.11 0.88
C ASP A 32 0.08 19.90 1.51
N PHE A 33 0.12 19.38 2.74
CA PHE A 33 1.37 19.03 3.40
C PHE A 33 2.17 17.99 2.61
N ALA A 34 1.54 16.88 2.19
CA ALA A 34 2.20 15.84 1.40
C ALA A 34 2.71 16.38 0.04
N SER A 35 1.93 17.23 -0.63
CA SER A 35 2.31 17.85 -1.90
C SER A 35 3.53 18.75 -1.76
N ARG A 36 3.56 19.63 -0.75
CA ARG A 36 4.70 20.51 -0.49
C ARG A 36 5.95 19.72 -0.09
N LEU A 37 5.76 18.66 0.68
CA LEU A 37 6.85 17.80 1.11
C LEU A 37 7.48 17.07 -0.09
N LEU A 38 6.66 16.55 -1.00
CA LEU A 38 7.12 15.94 -2.25
C LEU A 38 7.84 16.96 -3.15
N GLU A 39 7.29 18.18 -3.29
CA GLU A 39 7.94 19.24 -4.09
C GLU A 39 9.33 19.58 -3.54
N LYS A 40 9.49 19.66 -2.21
CA LYS A 40 10.78 19.92 -1.58
C LYS A 40 11.77 18.78 -1.79
N VAL A 41 11.32 17.53 -1.68
CA VAL A 41 12.17 16.36 -1.97
C VAL A 41 12.66 16.40 -3.42
N ILE A 42 11.78 16.63 -4.38
CA ILE A 42 12.14 16.73 -5.81
C ILE A 42 13.15 17.87 -6.01
N GLY A 43 12.93 19.03 -5.40
CA GLY A 43 13.86 20.17 -5.45
C GLY A 43 15.27 19.79 -4.98
N ILE A 44 15.38 19.13 -3.81
CA ILE A 44 16.67 18.70 -3.26
C ILE A 44 17.40 17.74 -4.22
N TYR A 45 16.69 16.80 -4.84
CA TYR A 45 17.31 15.86 -5.78
C TYR A 45 17.66 16.51 -7.13
N LEU A 46 16.92 17.53 -7.56
CA LEU A 46 17.26 18.33 -8.75
C LEU A 46 18.54 19.13 -8.50
N ASP A 47 18.61 19.84 -7.37
CA ASP A 47 19.78 20.62 -6.96
C ASP A 47 21.01 19.69 -6.84
N PHE A 48 20.83 18.52 -6.22
CA PHE A 48 21.87 17.49 -6.14
C PHE A 48 22.38 17.05 -7.53
N LEU A 49 21.49 16.88 -8.51
CA LEU A 49 21.88 16.47 -9.87
C LEU A 49 22.57 17.58 -10.67
N GLU A 50 22.34 18.84 -10.32
CA GLU A 50 23.05 20.00 -10.87
C GLU A 50 24.42 20.13 -10.20
N ASP A 51 24.52 20.01 -8.88
CA ASP A 51 25.80 20.08 -8.18
C ASP A 51 26.75 18.92 -8.52
N CYS A 52 26.21 17.73 -8.84
CA CYS A 52 26.99 16.53 -9.17
C CYS A 52 27.60 16.51 -10.58
N HIS A 53 27.76 17.65 -11.27
CA HIS A 53 28.39 17.71 -12.60
C HIS A 53 29.81 17.08 -12.67
N GLY A 54 30.48 16.82 -11.55
CA GLY A 54 31.80 16.18 -11.49
C GLY A 54 31.97 14.99 -10.52
N SER A 55 30.99 14.66 -9.67
CA SER A 55 31.08 13.48 -8.79
C SER A 55 30.33 12.31 -9.39
N HIS A 56 31.03 11.21 -9.69
CA HIS A 56 30.42 10.01 -10.23
C HIS A 56 29.54 9.33 -9.16
N VAL A 57 28.23 9.60 -9.18
CA VAL A 57 27.26 8.72 -8.52
C VAL A 57 27.34 7.38 -9.24
N SER A 58 27.63 6.31 -8.51
CA SER A 58 27.63 4.95 -9.07
C SER A 58 26.26 4.62 -9.65
N GLU A 59 26.20 3.80 -10.70
CA GLU A 59 24.96 3.26 -11.26
C GLU A 59 24.05 2.65 -10.19
N LYS A 60 24.62 1.93 -9.22
CA LYS A 60 23.85 1.36 -8.10
C LYS A 60 23.24 2.46 -7.21
N GLY A 61 23.94 3.58 -7.05
CA GLY A 61 23.43 4.76 -6.35
C GLY A 61 22.29 5.42 -7.12
N ILE A 62 22.39 5.54 -8.44
CA ILE A 62 21.32 6.07 -9.29
C ILE A 62 20.06 5.19 -9.19
N LEU A 63 20.21 3.86 -9.23
CA LEU A 63 19.10 2.92 -9.05
C LEU A 63 18.45 3.07 -7.67
N GLN A 64 19.23 3.29 -6.61
CA GLN A 64 18.71 3.54 -5.27
C GLN A 64 17.94 4.86 -5.20
N ILE A 65 18.47 5.94 -5.79
CA ILE A 65 17.79 7.24 -5.85
C ILE A 65 16.46 7.13 -6.62
N LEU A 66 16.43 6.40 -7.73
CA LEU A 66 15.20 6.15 -8.49
C LEU A 66 14.16 5.40 -7.67
N LEU A 67 14.58 4.36 -6.94
CA LEU A 67 13.70 3.60 -6.05
C LEU A 67 13.13 4.50 -4.95
N ASP A 68 13.98 5.29 -4.31
CA ASP A 68 13.65 6.20 -3.22
C ASP A 68 12.67 7.28 -3.68
N LEU A 69 12.94 7.94 -4.81
CA LEU A 69 12.09 8.98 -5.38
C LEU A 69 10.70 8.46 -5.68
N ARG A 70 10.60 7.30 -6.32
CA ARG A 70 9.30 6.72 -6.67
C ARG A 70 8.54 6.24 -5.45
N PHE A 71 9.22 5.60 -4.50
CA PHE A 71 8.62 5.21 -3.24
C PHE A 71 8.05 6.40 -2.45
N VAL A 72 8.80 7.51 -2.35
CA VAL A 72 8.32 8.75 -1.71
C VAL A 72 7.13 9.32 -2.46
N ALA A 73 7.20 9.36 -3.79
CA ALA A 73 6.14 9.91 -4.61
C ALA A 73 4.85 9.08 -4.53
N ASP A 74 4.96 7.76 -4.46
CA ASP A 74 3.82 6.85 -4.29
C ASP A 74 3.23 6.94 -2.89
N ILE A 75 4.03 7.17 -1.84
CA ILE A 75 3.50 7.40 -0.48
C ILE A 75 2.79 8.75 -0.38
N LEU A 76 3.40 9.83 -0.89
CA LEU A 76 2.90 11.20 -0.69
C LEU A 76 1.81 11.62 -1.69
N SER A 77 1.91 11.15 -2.93
CA SER A 77 0.93 11.45 -3.99
C SER A 77 -0.05 10.30 -4.24
N GLY A 78 0.25 9.08 -3.79
CA GLY A 78 -0.60 7.91 -4.01
C GLY A 78 -0.74 7.53 -5.47
N GLY A 79 0.37 7.56 -6.22
CA GLY A 79 0.56 6.85 -7.49
C GLY A 79 -0.31 7.31 -8.65
N ASP A 80 -0.80 8.55 -8.59
CA ASP A 80 -1.23 9.34 -9.75
C ASP A 80 -0.14 9.48 -10.84
N ILE A 81 1.07 8.96 -10.59
CA ILE A 81 2.24 8.96 -11.49
C ILE A 81 2.24 7.72 -12.41
N SER A 82 1.71 6.57 -11.97
CA SER A 82 1.75 5.31 -12.73
C SER A 82 0.44 4.94 -13.45
N SER A 83 -0.62 5.73 -13.27
CA SER A 83 -1.97 5.42 -13.80
C SER A 83 -2.15 5.64 -15.31
N ASN A 84 -1.07 5.61 -16.10
CA ASN A 84 -1.16 5.71 -17.56
C ASN A 84 -1.15 4.36 -18.28
N LEU A 85 -1.14 3.22 -17.57
CA LEU A 85 -1.08 1.89 -18.21
C LEU A 85 -2.37 1.05 -18.11
N VAL A 86 -3.36 1.41 -17.29
CA VAL A 86 -4.68 0.74 -17.32
C VAL A 86 -5.80 1.71 -16.93
N PRO A 87 -6.72 2.08 -17.85
CA PRO A 87 -7.89 2.86 -17.50
C PRO A 87 -8.91 1.95 -16.80
N SER A 88 -8.90 1.94 -15.47
CA SER A 88 -9.98 1.34 -14.69
C SER A 88 -11.22 2.23 -14.81
N ARG A 89 -12.15 1.79 -15.65
CA ARG A 89 -13.46 2.41 -15.88
C ARG A 89 -14.35 2.25 -14.66
N VAL A 90 -14.47 3.27 -13.81
CA VAL A 90 -15.68 3.45 -12.99
C VAL A 90 -16.02 4.94 -12.87
N PRO A 91 -17.18 5.40 -13.37
CA PRO A 91 -17.58 6.80 -13.24
C PRO A 91 -18.32 6.98 -11.91
N LYS A 92 -17.80 7.81 -10.99
CA LYS A 92 -18.58 8.26 -9.83
C LYS A 92 -18.57 9.78 -9.67
N VAL A 93 -19.69 10.32 -10.14
CA VAL A 93 -20.49 11.44 -9.61
C VAL A 93 -19.83 12.82 -9.51
N LYS A 94 -20.31 13.69 -10.41
CA LYS A 94 -20.12 15.13 -10.47
C LYS A 94 -20.51 15.82 -9.16
N ARG A 95 -19.55 16.45 -8.48
CA ARG A 95 -19.69 17.71 -7.71
C ARG A 95 -18.32 18.07 -7.09
N LEU A 96 -17.58 19.02 -7.71
CA LEU A 96 -16.50 19.90 -7.14
C LEU A 96 -15.57 20.48 -8.24
N PHE A 97 -16.12 20.88 -9.39
CA PHE A 97 -15.33 21.17 -10.61
C PHE A 97 -14.61 22.52 -10.68
N ARG A 98 -14.66 23.38 -9.66
CA ARG A 98 -14.09 24.75 -9.77
C ARG A 98 -12.86 25.05 -8.89
N MET A 99 -12.62 24.27 -7.83
CA MET A 99 -11.42 24.42 -6.97
C MET A 99 -10.42 23.27 -7.13
N MET A 100 -10.85 22.20 -7.81
CA MET A 100 -10.00 21.05 -8.13
C MET A 100 -9.01 21.33 -9.28
N GLN A 101 -9.18 22.44 -10.02
CA GLN A 101 -8.31 22.82 -11.14
C GLN A 101 -6.90 23.19 -10.68
N ASP A 102 -6.78 24.06 -9.65
CA ASP A 102 -5.47 24.47 -9.11
C ASP A 102 -4.68 23.31 -8.48
N ILE A 103 -5.38 22.38 -7.82
CA ILE A 103 -4.76 21.17 -7.26
C ILE A 103 -4.31 20.22 -8.37
N HIS A 104 -5.06 20.10 -9.47
CA HIS A 104 -4.66 19.26 -10.60
C HIS A 104 -3.48 19.85 -11.37
N GLU A 105 -3.42 21.19 -11.48
CA GLU A 105 -2.36 21.92 -12.16
C GLU A 105 -1.04 21.88 -11.37
N THR A 106 -1.11 22.08 -10.04
CA THR A 106 0.07 21.92 -9.17
C THR A 106 0.57 20.46 -9.16
N LYS A 107 -0.34 19.48 -9.11
CA LYS A 107 0.01 18.06 -9.28
C LYS A 107 0.66 17.76 -10.63
N SER A 108 0.18 18.34 -11.73
CA SER A 108 0.79 18.11 -13.04
C SER A 108 2.19 18.69 -13.13
N VAL A 109 2.43 19.86 -12.53
CA VAL A 109 3.77 20.49 -12.49
C VAL A 109 4.75 19.64 -11.67
N ILE A 110 4.32 19.16 -10.49
CA ILE A 110 5.16 18.28 -9.65
C ILE A 110 5.49 16.98 -10.38
N ARG A 111 4.52 16.40 -11.08
CA ARG A 111 4.71 15.19 -11.88
C ARG A 111 5.70 15.42 -13.02
N GLU A 112 5.56 16.49 -13.78
CA GLU A 112 6.47 16.81 -14.90
C GLU A 112 7.91 16.99 -14.40
N ARG A 113 8.10 17.62 -13.24
CA ARG A 113 9.42 17.74 -12.61
C ARG A 113 9.97 16.38 -12.19
N LEU A 114 9.15 15.49 -11.64
CA LEU A 114 9.55 14.14 -11.27
C LEU A 114 9.90 13.30 -12.50
N ASP A 115 9.08 13.31 -13.54
CA ASP A 115 9.32 12.58 -14.79
C ASP A 115 10.60 13.08 -15.48
N CYS A 116 10.82 14.40 -15.47
CA CYS A 116 12.07 15.00 -15.93
C CYS A 116 13.27 14.48 -15.14
N LEU A 117 13.18 14.46 -13.81
CA LEU A 117 14.23 13.96 -12.93
C LEU A 117 14.53 12.47 -13.18
N VAL A 118 13.49 11.64 -13.28
CA VAL A 118 13.61 10.22 -13.61
C VAL A 118 14.26 10.02 -14.98
N SER A 119 13.89 10.82 -15.98
CA SER A 119 14.50 10.76 -17.32
C SER A 119 15.98 11.17 -17.32
N ARG A 120 16.37 12.16 -16.49
CA ARG A 120 17.77 12.58 -16.33
C ARG A 120 18.60 11.51 -15.63
N LEU A 121 18.02 10.83 -14.63
CA LEU A 121 18.68 9.73 -13.93
C LEU A 121 18.81 8.49 -14.83
N SER A 122 17.78 8.14 -15.60
CA SER A 122 17.83 6.99 -16.50
C SER A 122 18.83 7.17 -17.64
N GLN A 123 19.02 8.40 -18.14
CA GLN A 123 20.05 8.72 -19.14
C GLN A 123 21.49 8.55 -18.62
N ARG A 124 21.70 8.53 -17.30
CA ARG A 124 23.02 8.31 -16.68
C ARG A 124 23.35 6.83 -16.50
N LEU A 125 22.38 5.93 -16.72
CA LEU A 125 22.55 4.49 -16.64
C LEU A 125 22.84 3.91 -18.03
N ASP A 126 23.52 2.77 -18.05
CA ASP A 126 23.70 2.00 -19.27
C ASP A 126 22.32 1.55 -19.81
N PRO A 127 22.04 1.73 -21.12
CA PRO A 127 20.73 1.40 -21.70
C PRO A 127 20.32 -0.06 -21.50
N ILE A 128 21.28 -0.98 -21.50
CA ILE A 128 21.04 -2.42 -21.30
C ILE A 128 20.67 -2.70 -19.83
N ASP A 129 21.39 -2.07 -18.91
CA ASP A 129 21.14 -2.20 -17.48
C ASP A 129 19.80 -1.59 -17.10
N TRP A 130 19.45 -0.42 -17.65
CA TRP A 130 18.14 0.19 -17.42
C TRP A 130 17.00 -0.74 -17.84
N LEU A 131 17.05 -1.27 -19.07
CA LEU A 131 16.05 -2.24 -19.56
C LEU A 131 15.96 -3.50 -18.69
N THR A 132 17.08 -3.91 -18.10
CA THR A 132 17.15 -5.09 -17.23
C THR A 132 16.55 -4.81 -15.86
N TYR A 133 16.92 -3.69 -15.22
CA TYR A 133 16.52 -3.38 -13.85
C TYR A 133 15.13 -2.77 -13.73
N GLU A 134 14.62 -2.12 -14.77
CA GLU A 134 13.35 -1.37 -14.73
C GLU A 134 12.21 -2.19 -14.11
N ALA A 135 11.96 -3.39 -14.63
CA ALA A 135 10.87 -4.25 -14.16
C ALA A 135 11.04 -4.66 -12.68
N TYR A 136 12.27 -4.97 -12.25
CA TYR A 136 12.56 -5.35 -10.87
C TYR A 136 12.48 -4.16 -9.92
N LEU A 137 12.85 -2.97 -10.38
CA LEU A 137 12.81 -1.75 -9.58
C LEU A 137 11.35 -1.40 -9.24
N TRP A 138 10.45 -1.50 -10.21
CA TRP A 138 9.02 -1.26 -10.01
C TRP A 138 8.33 -2.32 -9.13
N GLU A 139 8.67 -3.59 -9.29
CA GLU A 139 8.16 -4.62 -8.39
C GLU A 139 8.67 -4.43 -6.95
N ASN A 140 9.94 -4.04 -6.80
CA ASN A 140 10.54 -3.76 -5.49
C ASN A 140 9.95 -2.52 -4.82
N GLU A 141 9.68 -1.46 -5.60
CA GLU A 141 8.97 -0.26 -5.15
C GLU A 141 7.59 -0.66 -4.61
N ARG A 142 6.79 -1.36 -5.42
CA ARG A 142 5.46 -1.85 -5.04
C ARG A 142 5.49 -2.70 -3.77
N GLN A 143 6.41 -3.65 -3.67
CA GLN A 143 6.56 -4.47 -2.47
C GLN A 143 6.96 -3.63 -1.26
N SER A 144 7.82 -2.63 -1.45
CA SER A 144 8.23 -1.73 -0.38
C SER A 144 7.06 -0.87 0.08
N TYR A 145 6.25 -0.33 -0.83
CA TYR A 145 5.02 0.39 -0.50
C TYR A 145 4.10 -0.46 0.37
N LEU A 146 3.81 -1.71 -0.04
CA LEU A 146 2.91 -2.59 0.70
C LEU A 146 3.42 -2.94 2.11
N ARG A 147 4.74 -3.11 2.27
CA ARG A 147 5.37 -3.34 3.59
C ARG A 147 5.29 -2.11 4.49
N HIS A 148 5.40 -0.91 3.93
CA HIS A 148 5.40 0.35 4.69
C HIS A 148 4.03 1.03 4.78
N ALA A 149 2.99 0.44 4.16
CA ALA A 149 1.65 0.99 4.13
C ALA A 149 1.04 1.23 5.52
N VAL A 150 1.39 0.36 6.49
CA VAL A 150 0.95 0.49 7.88
C VAL A 150 1.70 1.61 8.60
N LEU A 151 3.00 1.75 8.34
CA LEU A 151 3.85 2.75 8.99
C LEU A 151 3.47 4.17 8.57
N PHE A 152 3.19 4.38 7.29
CA PHE A 152 2.86 5.69 6.73
C PHE A 152 1.35 5.84 6.47
N GLY A 153 0.55 5.30 7.38
CA GLY A 153 -0.90 5.23 7.25
C GLY A 153 -1.59 6.57 6.99
N PHE A 154 -1.07 7.68 7.54
CA PHE A 154 -1.64 9.02 7.31
C PHE A 154 -1.61 9.43 5.84
N PHE A 155 -0.51 9.12 5.13
CA PHE A 155 -0.37 9.45 3.72
C PHE A 155 -1.06 8.41 2.82
N VAL A 156 -0.89 7.13 3.14
CA VAL A 156 -1.47 6.00 2.37
C VAL A 156 -3.00 5.99 2.41
N GLN A 157 -3.61 6.49 3.48
CA GLN A 157 -5.07 6.63 3.57
C GLN A 157 -5.63 7.74 2.67
N LEU A 158 -4.81 8.73 2.27
CA LEU A 158 -5.24 9.77 1.34
C LEU A 158 -5.52 9.15 -0.03
N ASN A 159 -4.56 8.37 -0.54
CA ASN A 159 -4.62 7.74 -1.85
C ASN A 159 -4.02 6.33 -1.77
N ARG A 160 -4.87 5.32 -1.56
CA ARG A 160 -4.42 3.93 -1.38
C ARG A 160 -4.10 3.28 -2.71
N LEU A 161 -2.82 3.06 -2.97
CA LEU A 161 -2.34 2.26 -4.09
C LEU A 161 -2.31 0.75 -3.82
N TYR A 162 -2.21 -0.02 -4.91
CA TYR A 162 -1.93 -1.45 -4.92
C TYR A 162 -2.88 -2.32 -4.08
N THR A 163 -4.15 -1.93 -4.00
CA THR A 163 -5.19 -2.64 -3.22
C THR A 163 -5.55 -4.03 -3.74
N ASP A 164 -5.24 -4.32 -5.00
CA ASP A 164 -5.72 -5.52 -5.71
C ASP A 164 -4.95 -6.80 -5.41
N THR A 165 -3.81 -6.72 -4.74
CA THR A 165 -3.05 -7.94 -4.40
C THR A 165 -3.33 -8.36 -2.98
N ALA A 166 -4.18 -9.38 -2.83
CA ALA A 166 -3.99 -10.39 -1.80
C ALA A 166 -2.60 -11.01 -2.02
N GLN A 167 -1.57 -10.29 -1.60
CA GLN A 167 -0.19 -10.68 -1.78
C GLN A 167 -0.02 -11.93 -0.92
N LYS A 168 0.11 -13.09 -1.57
CA LYS A 168 0.69 -14.25 -0.89
C LYS A 168 2.02 -13.73 -0.32
N LEU A 169 2.11 -13.70 1.00
CA LEU A 169 3.35 -13.38 1.68
C LEU A 169 4.44 -14.21 0.99
N SER A 170 5.50 -13.54 0.53
CA SER A 170 6.68 -14.27 0.07
C SER A 170 7.09 -15.21 1.20
N THR A 171 7.02 -16.51 0.94
CA THR A 171 7.55 -17.57 1.81
C THR A 171 9.08 -17.50 1.80
N ASN A 172 9.66 -16.37 2.20
CA ASN A 172 11.08 -16.27 2.51
C ASN A 172 11.28 -16.95 3.86
N SER A 173 11.48 -18.26 3.83
CA SER A 173 11.86 -19.07 5.00
C SER A 173 13.16 -18.61 5.64
N GLU A 174 13.96 -17.76 4.97
CA GLU A 174 15.27 -17.32 5.44
C GLU A 174 15.23 -16.12 6.40
N SER A 175 14.14 -15.34 6.41
CA SER A 175 14.00 -14.19 7.32
C SER A 175 13.34 -14.55 8.64
N ASN A 176 12.90 -15.80 8.80
CA ASN A 176 12.17 -16.27 9.97
C ASN A 176 13.14 -16.98 10.92
N ILE A 177 13.66 -16.25 11.92
CA ILE A 177 14.53 -16.84 12.97
C ILE A 177 13.70 -17.71 13.94
N MET A 178 12.37 -17.57 13.95
CA MET A 178 11.46 -18.50 14.64
C MET A 178 10.86 -19.49 13.64
N CYS A 179 11.47 -20.66 13.51
CA CYS A 179 10.86 -21.86 12.92
C CYS A 179 9.75 -22.43 13.84
N CYS A 180 8.78 -21.61 14.24
CA CYS A 180 7.59 -22.08 14.93
C CYS A 180 6.57 -22.60 13.91
N SER A 181 6.91 -23.76 13.34
CA SER A 181 6.03 -24.85 12.93
C SER A 181 4.74 -24.52 12.13
N ASP A 182 4.73 -24.92 10.86
CA ASP A 182 3.50 -25.31 10.16
C ASP A 182 2.94 -26.60 10.79
N VAL A 183 2.32 -26.49 11.97
CA VAL A 183 1.50 -27.57 12.49
C VAL A 183 0.16 -27.49 11.76
N SER A 184 0.02 -28.33 10.73
CA SER A 184 -1.28 -28.71 10.19
C SER A 184 -2.13 -29.24 11.35
N ARG A 185 -2.98 -28.39 11.95
CA ARG A 185 -3.80 -28.78 13.09
C ARG A 185 -4.79 -29.85 12.62
N SER A 186 -4.51 -31.07 13.04
CA SER A 186 -5.22 -32.29 12.69
C SER A 186 -6.72 -32.18 13.01
N LYS A 187 -7.51 -32.70 12.06
CA LYS A 187 -8.97 -32.75 12.00
C LYS A 187 -9.60 -33.65 13.09
N TYR A 188 -9.52 -33.29 14.37
CA TYR A 188 -10.14 -34.08 15.46
C TYR A 188 -10.97 -33.27 16.45
N LEU A 189 -11.69 -32.26 15.97
CA LEU A 189 -12.85 -31.75 16.70
C LEU A 189 -14.06 -31.78 15.75
N PRO A 190 -15.14 -32.52 16.08
CA PRO A 190 -16.41 -32.37 15.41
C PRO A 190 -17.00 -31.04 15.88
N ILE A 191 -16.58 -29.95 15.24
CA ILE A 191 -17.25 -28.66 15.38
C ILE A 191 -18.38 -28.69 14.37
N SER A 192 -19.60 -28.91 14.87
CA SER A 192 -20.85 -28.87 14.11
C SER A 192 -20.84 -27.64 13.19
N ALA A 193 -20.85 -27.88 11.88
CA ALA A 193 -20.98 -26.81 10.91
C ALA A 193 -22.26 -26.00 11.22
N PRO A 194 -22.23 -24.66 11.12
CA PRO A 194 -23.39 -23.84 11.42
C PRO A 194 -24.50 -24.16 10.41
N ALA A 195 -25.59 -24.75 10.90
CA ALA A 195 -26.80 -25.04 10.15
C ALA A 195 -27.61 -23.75 9.98
N LEU A 196 -27.34 -22.97 8.92
CA LEU A 196 -28.23 -21.89 8.49
C LEU A 196 -28.16 -21.72 6.97
N SER A 197 -29.16 -22.25 6.26
CA SER A 197 -30.06 -21.42 5.44
C SER A 197 -31.06 -22.30 4.70
N SER A 198 -32.24 -22.39 5.30
CA SER A 198 -33.48 -22.87 4.72
C SER A 198 -33.89 -22.09 3.47
N ARG A 199 -34.03 -22.76 2.32
CA ARG A 199 -35.15 -22.51 1.38
C ARG A 199 -35.26 -23.62 0.33
N GLY A 200 -36.07 -24.64 0.60
CA GLY A 200 -36.68 -25.47 -0.43
C GLY A 200 -38.19 -25.26 -0.41
N PRO A 201 -38.91 -25.39 -1.54
CA PRO A 201 -40.34 -25.64 -1.50
C PRO A 201 -40.69 -27.00 -2.15
N ALA A 202 -41.44 -27.81 -1.38
CA ALA A 202 -42.49 -28.77 -1.76
C ALA A 202 -42.42 -30.02 -0.83
N ARG A 203 -43.14 -30.01 0.30
CA ARG A 203 -44.52 -30.54 0.50
C ARG A 203 -44.51 -32.07 0.78
N ALA A 204 -44.43 -32.47 2.06
CA ALA A 204 -45.53 -32.91 2.97
C ALA A 204 -45.84 -34.43 2.89
N SER A 205 -45.29 -35.25 3.81
CA SER A 205 -45.94 -35.86 5.02
C SER A 205 -46.55 -37.25 4.76
N PRO A 206 -46.90 -38.12 5.75
CA PRO A 206 -46.66 -38.18 7.21
C PRO A 206 -45.98 -39.54 7.64
N SER A 207 -45.63 -39.85 8.90
CA SER A 207 -46.55 -40.33 9.94
C SER A 207 -45.86 -40.74 11.26
N ILE A 208 -46.62 -40.57 12.35
CA ILE A 208 -46.69 -41.30 13.64
C ILE A 208 -45.63 -41.05 14.73
N SER A 209 -46.12 -40.34 15.75
CA SER A 209 -45.72 -40.29 17.16
C SER A 209 -46.22 -41.51 17.95
N VAL A 210 -45.41 -42.01 18.90
CA VAL A 210 -45.81 -42.51 20.24
C VAL A 210 -44.55 -42.28 21.11
N ASP A 211 -44.49 -41.25 21.95
CA ASP A 211 -44.92 -41.23 23.36
C ASP A 211 -44.15 -42.26 24.22
N ASP A 212 -43.64 -41.99 25.43
CA ASP A 212 -43.74 -40.85 26.36
C ASP A 212 -42.88 -41.20 27.61
N VAL A 213 -42.82 -40.26 28.57
CA VAL A 213 -42.64 -40.45 30.02
C VAL A 213 -41.19 -40.51 30.53
N SER A 214 -40.57 -39.37 30.88
CA SER A 214 -40.69 -38.56 32.12
C SER A 214 -39.70 -38.92 33.23
N SER A 215 -38.82 -37.96 33.50
CA SER A 215 -38.64 -37.29 34.80
C SER A 215 -38.63 -38.14 36.10
N ARG A 216 -37.48 -38.16 36.80
CA ARG A 216 -37.25 -37.45 38.10
C ARG A 216 -36.12 -38.08 38.95
N SER A 217 -35.25 -37.18 39.46
CA SER A 217 -34.53 -37.13 40.76
C SER A 217 -33.75 -38.37 41.25
N SER A 218 -32.42 -38.39 41.44
CA SER A 218 -31.51 -37.60 42.31
C SER A 218 -31.36 -38.10 43.77
N TRP A 219 -30.09 -38.29 44.19
CA TRP A 219 -29.46 -38.39 45.53
C TRP A 219 -29.11 -39.76 46.14
N ASN A 220 -27.78 -39.92 46.31
CA ASN A 220 -26.96 -40.46 47.41
C ASN A 220 -26.90 -41.95 47.76
N SER A 221 -25.70 -42.54 47.61
CA SER A 221 -24.71 -42.72 48.70
C SER A 221 -23.31 -42.90 48.11
#